data_AF-A0A7R9R326-F1
#
_entry.id   AF-A0A7R9R326-F1
#
_cell.length_a   1.000
_cell.length_b   1.000
_cell.length_c   1.000
_cell.angle_alpha   90.00
_cell.angle_beta   90.00
_cell.angle_gamma   90.00
#
_symmetry.space_group_name_H-M   'P 1'
#
loop_
_entity.id
_entity.type
_entity.pdbx_description
1 polymer ?
#
loop_
_entity_poly.entity_id
_entity_poly.type
_entity_poly.pdbx_seq_one_letter_code
_entity_poly.pdbx_strand_id
1 'polypeptide(L)'
;MATKREKIMAKAIEILKSNPDSIRYSVLVRKISQEFPEIPVNTIRGTVWNLETRVPNEVYKPARGLFRHVEFKEEEIGEEEQKPLLEIEKIKEEDFYEPFADWLVNELEECTKAIALGGSRFRDKWGTPDVIGKREPRRSDIVKAPTEIVSAEIKADTRDLITAFGQACSYKLFSHKSYIVIPKNSS
;
A
#
# COMPACT_ATOMS: atom_id res chain seq x y z
N MET A 1 22.99 -11.80 26.72
CA MET A 1 22.85 -11.40 25.31
C MET A 1 21.38 -11.14 25.04
N ALA A 2 21.01 -9.99 24.49
CA ALA A 2 19.61 -9.73 24.16
C ALA A 2 19.14 -10.69 23.06
N THR A 3 17.96 -11.28 23.24
CA THR A 3 17.38 -12.20 22.24
C THR A 3 17.05 -11.44 20.95
N LYS A 4 16.98 -12.14 19.81
CA LYS A 4 16.56 -11.51 18.54
C LYS A 4 15.21 -10.78 18.69
N ARG A 5 14.32 -11.31 19.53
CA ARG A 5 13.01 -10.71 19.83
C ARG A 5 13.15 -9.40 20.62
N GLU A 6 13.99 -9.37 21.66
CA GLU A 6 14.26 -8.15 22.42
C GLU A 6 14.87 -7.04 21.54
N LYS A 7 15.80 -7.38 20.65
CA LYS A 7 16.37 -6.42 19.69
C LYS A 7 15.31 -5.81 18.79
N ILE A 8 14.41 -6.64 18.25
CA ILE A 8 13.29 -6.18 17.43
C ILE A 8 12.36 -5.26 18.22
N MET A 9 11.99 -5.64 19.45
CA MET A 9 11.08 -4.85 20.28
C MET A 9 11.69 -3.49 20.67
N ALA A 10 12.95 -3.47 21.11
CA ALA A 10 13.65 -2.25 21.47
C ALA A 10 13.71 -1.28 20.29
N LYS A 11 14.05 -1.76 19.08
CA LYS A 11 14.09 -0.92 17.89
C LYS A 11 12.70 -0.47 17.44
N ALA A 12 11.68 -1.32 17.59
CA ALA A 12 10.31 -0.93 17.29
C ALA A 12 9.85 0.22 18.18
N ILE A 13 10.15 0.16 19.48
CA ILE A 13 9.86 1.23 20.45
C ILE A 13 10.63 2.50 20.10
N GLU A 14 11.94 2.40 19.78
CA GLU A 14 12.76 3.54 19.36
C GLU A 14 12.15 4.25 18.13
N ILE A 15 11.79 3.47 17.11
CA ILE A 15 11.14 4.00 15.90
C ILE A 15 9.81 4.68 16.25
N LEU A 16 9.02 4.11 17.16
CA LEU A 16 7.74 4.70 17.59
C LEU A 16 7.92 5.94 18.47
N LYS A 17 8.98 6.04 19.27
CA LYS A 17 9.31 7.25 20.05
C LYS A 17 9.78 8.40 19.16
N SER A 18 10.52 8.11 18.09
CA SER A 18 11.00 9.14 17.15
C SER A 18 9.95 9.62 16.15
N ASN A 19 8.73 9.06 16.16
CA ASN A 19 7.66 9.45 15.25
C ASN A 19 6.41 9.77 16.08
N PRO A 20 6.04 11.06 16.23
CA PRO A 20 4.82 11.45 16.94
C PRO A 20 3.57 10.85 16.29
N ASP A 21 3.59 10.64 14.98
CA ASP A 21 2.51 10.05 14.20
C ASP A 21 2.47 8.52 14.27
N SER A 22 1.28 7.96 14.04
CA SER A 22 1.12 6.51 13.97
C SER A 22 1.84 5.88 12.75
N ILE A 23 2.53 4.76 12.98
CA ILE A 23 3.29 4.05 11.95
C ILE A 23 2.53 2.79 11.50
N ARG A 24 2.41 2.58 10.19
CA ARG A 24 1.87 1.33 9.63
C ARG A 24 2.77 0.14 9.92
N TYR A 25 2.18 -1.02 10.19
CA TYR A 25 2.87 -2.30 10.39
C TYR A 25 3.92 -2.59 9.30
N SER A 26 3.58 -2.44 8.02
CA SER A 26 4.49 -2.70 6.91
C SER A 26 5.71 -1.78 6.92
N VAL A 27 5.51 -0.50 7.26
CA VAL A 27 6.59 0.49 7.39
C VAL A 27 7.48 0.17 8.58
N LEU A 28 6.89 -0.21 9.72
CA LEU A 28 7.62 -0.61 10.92
C LEU A 28 8.49 -1.84 10.66
N VAL A 29 7.92 -2.89 10.03
CA VAL A 29 8.66 -4.10 9.64
C VAL A 29 9.79 -3.78 8.65
N ARG A 30 9.54 -2.91 7.66
CA ARG A 30 10.56 -2.49 6.69
C ARG A 30 11.72 -1.76 7.37
N LYS A 31 11.45 -0.77 8.22
CA LYS A 31 12.48 -0.02 8.96
C LYS A 31 13.32 -0.96 9.85
N ILE A 32 12.68 -1.89 10.56
CA ILE A 32 13.39 -2.86 11.41
C ILE A 32 14.23 -3.83 10.56
N SER A 33 13.73 -4.26 9.40
CA SER A 33 14.46 -5.15 8.49
C SER A 33 15.66 -4.47 7.82
N GLN A 34 15.61 -3.16 7.59
CA GLN A 34 16.74 -2.39 7.08
C GLN A 34 17.84 -2.25 8.14
N GLU A 35 17.44 -2.09 9.41
CA GLU A 35 18.39 -2.01 10.54
C GLU A 35 19.04 -3.36 10.87
N PHE A 36 18.26 -4.44 10.79
CA PHE A 36 18.71 -5.79 11.13
C PHE A 36 18.60 -6.75 9.94
N PRO A 37 19.45 -6.58 8.90
CA PRO A 37 19.43 -7.46 7.73
C PRO A 37 19.76 -8.93 8.08
N GLU A 38 20.40 -9.19 9.22
CA GLU A 38 20.73 -10.53 9.72
C GLU A 38 19.55 -11.26 10.38
N ILE A 39 18.46 -10.56 10.69
CA ILE A 39 17.27 -11.16 11.30
C ILE A 39 16.27 -11.50 10.18
N PRO A 40 15.81 -12.76 10.08
CA PRO A 40 14.82 -13.13 9.08
C PRO A 40 13.54 -12.31 9.21
N VAL A 41 13.03 -11.81 8.08
CA VAL A 41 11.83 -10.95 8.04
C VAL A 41 10.62 -11.60 8.72
N ASN A 42 10.47 -12.93 8.62
CA ASN A 42 9.39 -13.65 9.29
C ASN A 42 9.50 -13.61 10.83
N THR A 43 10.71 -13.56 11.36
CA THR A 43 10.95 -13.37 12.81
C THR A 43 10.57 -11.95 13.24
N ILE A 44 10.86 -10.95 12.40
CA ILE A 44 10.45 -9.56 12.63
C ILE A 44 8.92 -9.47 12.61
N ARG A 45 8.26 -9.96 11.55
CA ARG A 45 6.80 -10.02 11.42
C ARG A 45 6.14 -10.69 12.62
N GLY A 46 6.62 -11.87 13.00
CA GLY A 46 6.11 -12.65 14.15
C GLY A 46 6.38 -12.02 15.52
N THR A 47 7.28 -11.04 15.62
CA THR A 47 7.53 -10.27 16.84
C THR A 47 6.71 -8.99 16.90
N VAL A 48 6.53 -8.31 15.75
CA VAL A 48 5.88 -7.00 15.65
C VAL A 48 4.34 -7.10 15.63
N TRP A 49 3.74 -8.18 15.10
CA TRP A 49 2.28 -8.25 14.90
C TRP A 49 1.43 -8.01 16.18
N ASN A 50 1.94 -8.43 17.34
CA ASN A 50 1.32 -8.28 18.66
C ASN A 50 2.17 -7.44 19.63
N LEU A 51 2.93 -6.47 19.11
CA LEU A 51 3.82 -5.62 19.90
C LEU A 51 3.07 -4.89 21.04
N GLU A 52 1.86 -4.41 20.79
CA GLU A 52 0.99 -3.75 21.79
C GLU A 52 0.60 -4.68 22.95
N THR A 53 0.48 -5.98 22.68
CA THR A 53 0.17 -6.98 23.71
C THR A 53 1.40 -7.30 24.56
N ARG A 54 2.60 -7.19 23.96
CA ARG A 54 3.87 -7.51 24.65
C ARG A 54 4.40 -6.35 25.46
N VAL A 55 4.22 -5.11 24.99
CA VAL A 55 4.68 -3.88 25.64
C VAL A 55 3.54 -2.86 25.75
N PRO A 56 2.44 -3.18 26.45
CA PRO A 56 1.25 -2.32 26.51
C PRO A 56 1.50 -0.96 27.17
N ASN A 57 2.56 -0.84 27.97
CA ASN A 57 2.95 0.42 28.62
C ASN A 57 3.68 1.38 27.67
N GLU A 58 4.23 0.89 26.56
CA GLU A 58 4.99 1.70 25.60
C GLU A 58 4.28 1.81 24.25
N VAL A 59 3.48 0.82 23.84
CA VAL A 59 2.87 0.79 22.50
C VAL A 59 1.38 0.50 22.56
N TYR A 60 0.59 1.28 21.82
CA TYR A 60 -0.82 1.02 21.57
C TYR A 60 -1.16 1.05 20.06
N LYS A 61 -2.37 0.59 19.72
CA LYS A 61 -2.89 0.61 18.35
C LYS A 61 -4.07 1.57 18.23
N PRO A 62 -3.90 2.77 17.65
CA PRO A 62 -5.01 3.70 17.43
C PRO A 62 -6.01 3.17 16.39
N ALA A 63 -5.54 2.42 15.39
CA ALA A 63 -6.39 1.68 14.44
C ALA A 63 -5.70 0.39 13.97
N ARG A 64 -6.44 -0.47 13.25
CA ARG A 64 -5.91 -1.74 12.75
C ARG A 64 -4.70 -1.52 11.85
N GLY A 65 -3.56 -2.09 12.24
CA GLY A 65 -2.32 -2.02 11.47
C GLY A 65 -1.51 -0.73 11.69
N LEU A 66 -1.92 0.13 12.62
CA LEU A 66 -1.17 1.30 13.08
C LEU A 66 -0.61 1.04 14.48
N PHE A 67 0.63 1.43 14.71
CA PHE A 67 1.29 1.40 16.01
C PHE A 67 1.70 2.81 16.40
N ARG A 68 1.54 3.16 17.68
CA ARG A 68 1.94 4.46 18.23
C ARG A 68 2.49 4.29 19.63
N HIS A 69 3.41 5.16 20.03
CA HIS A 69 3.95 5.17 21.39
C HIS A 69 2.95 5.80 22.37
N VAL A 70 2.85 5.26 23.58
CA VAL A 70 1.87 5.71 24.61
C VAL A 70 2.11 7.15 25.07
N GLU A 71 3.35 7.65 24.97
CA GLU A 71 3.71 9.04 25.27
C GLU A 71 2.93 10.07 24.42
N PHE A 72 2.52 9.70 23.20
CA PHE A 72 1.73 10.56 22.32
C PHE A 72 0.21 10.37 22.47
N LYS A 73 -0.23 9.59 23.47
CA LYS A 73 -1.65 9.30 23.72
C LYS A 73 -2.38 10.48 24.36
N GLU A 74 -1.68 11.33 25.11
CA GLU A 74 -2.27 12.51 25.78
C GLU A 74 -2.35 13.74 24.86
N GLU A 75 -1.45 13.86 23.88
CA GLU A 75 -1.51 14.89 22.83
C GLU A 75 -2.76 14.76 21.93
N GLU A 76 -3.37 13.57 21.87
CA GLU A 76 -4.58 13.28 21.09
C GLU A 76 -5.88 13.84 21.73
N ILE A 77 -5.86 14.21 23.02
CA ILE A 77 -7.04 14.72 23.76
C ILE A 77 -7.04 16.27 23.82
N GLY A 78 -5.90 16.92 23.55
CA GLY A 78 -5.72 18.36 23.79
C GLY A 78 -5.65 19.26 22.56
N GLU A 79 -5.42 18.74 21.35
CA GLU A 79 -5.13 19.59 20.18
C GLU A 79 -5.93 19.16 18.93
N GLU A 80 -7.21 19.58 18.88
CA GLU A 80 -7.89 19.89 17.61
C GLU A 80 -7.45 21.26 17.04
N GLU A 81 -6.25 21.72 17.38
CA GLU A 81 -5.66 22.84 16.65
C GLU A 81 -5.12 22.32 15.33
N GLN A 82 -5.86 22.64 14.27
CA GLN A 82 -5.45 22.56 12.89
C GLN A 82 -4.05 23.14 12.72
N LYS A 83 -3.01 22.31 12.83
CA LYS A 83 -1.70 22.65 12.29
C LYS A 83 -1.93 22.99 10.83
N PRO A 84 -1.35 24.10 10.31
CA PRO A 84 -1.44 24.41 8.91
C PRO A 84 -0.99 23.18 8.17
N LEU A 85 -1.84 22.64 7.30
CA LEU A 85 -1.49 21.59 6.37
C LEU A 85 -0.17 22.02 5.73
N LEU A 86 0.94 21.40 6.15
CA LEU A 86 2.15 21.34 5.35
C LEU A 86 1.65 21.07 3.95
N GLU A 87 1.95 21.96 3.00
CA GLU A 87 1.51 21.85 1.61
C GLU A 87 1.57 20.38 1.23
N ILE A 88 0.40 19.72 1.19
CA ILE A 88 0.34 18.33 0.81
C ILE A 88 0.81 18.41 -0.63
N GLU A 89 2.04 17.94 -0.90
CA GLU A 89 2.46 17.62 -2.25
C GLU A 89 1.27 16.85 -2.83
N LYS A 90 0.54 17.48 -3.75
CA LYS A 90 -0.62 16.86 -4.37
C LYS A 90 -0.11 15.56 -4.94
N ILE A 91 -0.40 14.45 -4.24
CA ILE A 91 0.10 13.14 -4.62
C ILE A 91 -0.44 12.91 -6.02
N LYS A 92 0.47 12.74 -6.96
CA LYS A 92 0.10 12.66 -8.37
C LYS A 92 -0.51 11.30 -8.62
N GLU A 93 -1.48 11.21 -9.52
CA GLU A 93 -2.11 9.93 -9.85
C GLU A 93 -1.05 8.94 -10.35
N GLU A 94 -0.09 9.45 -11.11
CA GLU A 94 1.03 8.69 -11.67
C GLU A 94 1.90 8.01 -10.60
N ASP A 95 1.97 8.57 -9.38
CA ASP A 95 2.72 7.99 -8.26
C ASP A 95 2.12 6.65 -7.80
N PHE A 96 0.86 6.37 -8.14
CA PHE A 96 0.16 5.13 -7.79
C PHE A 96 0.23 4.05 -8.87
N TYR A 97 0.68 4.36 -10.09
CA TYR A 97 0.60 3.43 -11.22
C TYR A 97 1.52 2.22 -11.03
N GLU A 98 2.80 2.46 -10.74
CA GLU A 98 3.78 1.40 -10.49
C GLU A 98 3.44 0.58 -9.22
N PRO A 99 3.15 1.20 -8.05
CA PRO A 99 2.73 0.44 -6.87
C PRO A 99 1.51 -0.44 -7.11
N PHE A 100 0.55 0.00 -7.92
CA PHE A 100 -0.64 -0.77 -8.24
C PHE A 100 -0.34 -1.92 -9.23
N ALA A 101 0.50 -1.68 -10.23
CA ALA A 101 0.97 -2.74 -11.14
C ALA A 101 1.69 -3.86 -10.38
N ASP A 102 2.57 -3.50 -9.45
CA ASP A 102 3.26 -4.45 -8.58
C ASP A 102 2.28 -5.21 -7.68
N TRP A 103 1.27 -4.54 -7.13
CA TRP A 103 0.24 -5.17 -6.30
C TRP A 103 -0.61 -6.17 -7.09
N LEU A 104 -0.98 -5.88 -8.34
CA LEU A 104 -1.72 -6.80 -9.21
C LEU A 104 -0.98 -8.12 -9.47
N VAL A 105 0.36 -8.08 -9.52
CA VAL A 105 1.20 -9.24 -9.80
C VAL A 105 1.55 -9.99 -8.52
N ASN A 106 1.98 -9.28 -7.48
CA ASN A 106 2.63 -9.89 -6.30
C ASN A 106 1.67 -10.18 -5.14
N GLU A 107 0.58 -9.43 -5.03
CA GLU A 107 -0.34 -9.54 -3.89
C GLU A 107 -1.70 -10.11 -4.32
N LEU A 108 -2.28 -9.58 -5.40
CA LEU A 108 -3.54 -10.09 -5.93
C LEU A 108 -3.35 -11.35 -6.80
N GLU A 109 -2.14 -11.55 -7.35
CA GLU A 109 -1.78 -12.66 -8.26
C GLU A 109 -2.71 -12.83 -9.46
N GLU A 110 -3.43 -11.77 -9.84
CA GLU A 110 -4.34 -11.79 -10.97
C GLU A 110 -3.62 -11.56 -12.29
N CYS A 111 -2.43 -10.96 -12.25
CA CYS A 111 -1.59 -10.75 -13.41
C CYS A 111 -0.30 -11.54 -13.26
N THR A 112 0.15 -12.15 -14.35
CA THR A 112 1.54 -12.65 -14.43
C THR A 112 2.54 -11.55 -14.71
N LYS A 113 2.08 -10.46 -15.34
CA LYS A 113 2.84 -9.25 -15.60
C LYS A 113 1.87 -8.07 -15.67
N ALA A 114 2.23 -6.95 -15.08
CA ALA A 114 1.54 -5.67 -15.22
C ALA A 114 2.56 -4.56 -15.49
N ILE A 115 2.11 -3.48 -16.12
CA ILE A 115 2.92 -2.29 -16.40
C ILE A 115 2.10 -1.02 -16.17
N ALA A 116 2.76 0.03 -15.67
CA ALA A 116 2.23 1.38 -15.74
C ALA A 116 2.28 1.85 -17.21
N LEU A 117 1.12 2.16 -17.79
CA LEU A 117 1.02 2.74 -19.12
C LEU A 117 1.06 4.27 -19.01
N GLY A 118 0.04 4.83 -18.36
CA GLY A 118 -0.20 6.27 -18.22
C GLY A 118 -0.27 7.05 -19.55
N GLY A 119 -0.91 8.21 -19.52
CA GLY A 119 -0.94 9.16 -20.64
C GLY A 119 -1.70 8.67 -21.88
N SER A 120 -1.59 9.40 -23.00
CA SER A 120 -2.38 9.17 -24.23
C SER A 120 -1.75 8.16 -25.20
N ARG A 121 -1.20 7.04 -24.71
CA ARG A 121 -0.47 6.08 -25.56
C ARG A 121 -1.32 5.43 -26.65
N PHE A 122 -2.61 5.19 -26.42
CA PHE A 122 -3.54 4.69 -27.45
C PHE A 122 -4.17 5.80 -28.30
N ARG A 123 -3.73 7.06 -28.19
CA ARG A 123 -4.26 8.25 -28.90
C ARG A 123 -5.76 8.56 -28.72
N ASP A 124 -6.47 7.77 -27.92
CA ASP A 124 -7.86 8.00 -27.54
C ASP A 124 -8.01 8.23 -26.03
N LYS A 125 -8.77 9.28 -25.66
CA LYS A 125 -9.05 9.65 -24.26
C LYS A 125 -9.75 8.54 -23.44
N TRP A 126 -10.38 7.59 -24.11
CA TRP A 126 -11.19 6.53 -23.51
C TRP A 126 -10.55 5.13 -23.61
N GLY A 127 -9.37 5.02 -24.23
CA GLY A 127 -8.79 3.72 -24.60
C GLY A 127 -7.49 3.37 -23.88
N THR A 128 -6.86 4.32 -23.18
CA THR A 128 -5.59 4.05 -22.48
C THR A 128 -5.84 3.88 -20.99
N PRO A 129 -5.81 2.65 -20.44
CA PRO A 129 -5.81 2.46 -18.99
C PRO A 129 -4.50 2.96 -18.38
N ASP A 130 -4.56 3.41 -17.13
CA ASP A 130 -3.38 3.82 -16.37
C ASP A 130 -2.42 2.65 -16.15
N VAL A 131 -2.99 1.49 -15.82
CA VAL A 131 -2.26 0.23 -15.63
C VAL A 131 -2.91 -0.87 -16.47
N ILE A 132 -2.08 -1.62 -17.20
CA ILE A 132 -2.52 -2.83 -17.91
C ILE A 132 -1.72 -4.03 -17.44
N GLY A 133 -2.41 -5.14 -17.27
CA GLY A 133 -1.86 -6.42 -16.89
C GLY A 133 -2.32 -7.53 -17.81
N LYS A 134 -1.51 -8.58 -17.86
CA LYS A 134 -1.86 -9.82 -18.52
C LYS A 134 -1.63 -11.01 -17.60
N ARG A 135 -2.53 -11.96 -17.67
CA ARG A 135 -2.40 -13.27 -17.04
C ARG A 135 -2.16 -14.31 -18.10
N GLU A 136 -0.94 -14.81 -18.17
CA GLU A 136 -0.56 -15.90 -19.07
C GLU A 136 -0.34 -17.19 -18.28
N PRO A 137 -0.74 -18.34 -18.80
CA PRO A 137 -0.44 -19.61 -18.15
C PRO A 137 1.08 -19.84 -18.14
N ARG A 138 1.60 -20.27 -16.99
CA ARG A 138 3.01 -20.64 -16.84
C ARG A 138 3.25 -22.03 -17.44
N ARG A 139 4.50 -22.32 -17.77
CA ARG A 139 4.90 -23.65 -18.27
C ARG A 139 4.63 -24.77 -17.26
N SER A 140 4.62 -24.44 -15.98
CA SER A 140 4.32 -25.33 -14.86
C SER A 140 2.83 -25.62 -14.68
N ASP A 141 1.94 -24.88 -15.33
CA ASP A 141 0.51 -24.99 -15.07
C ASP A 141 -0.05 -26.25 -15.76
N ILE A 142 -0.80 -27.03 -14.98
CA ILE A 142 -1.43 -28.27 -15.46
C ILE A 142 -2.50 -27.94 -16.51
N VAL A 143 -3.25 -26.85 -16.31
CA VAL A 143 -4.28 -26.36 -17.21
C VAL A 143 -3.86 -25.00 -17.74
N LYS A 144 -3.71 -24.89 -19.07
CA LYS A 144 -3.35 -23.64 -19.73
C LYS A 144 -4.60 -22.85 -20.09
N ALA A 145 -5.02 -21.99 -19.17
CA ALA A 145 -6.09 -21.03 -19.44
C ALA A 145 -5.67 -20.03 -20.54
N PRO A 146 -6.62 -19.46 -21.31
CA PRO A 146 -6.32 -18.42 -22.28
C PRO A 146 -5.74 -17.17 -21.58
N THR A 147 -4.99 -16.37 -22.33
CA THR A 147 -4.42 -15.12 -21.80
C THR A 147 -5.55 -14.15 -21.43
N GLU A 148 -5.59 -13.74 -20.17
CA GLU A 148 -6.53 -12.71 -19.70
C GLU A 148 -5.87 -11.34 -19.69
N ILE A 149 -6.64 -10.31 -19.99
CA ILE A 149 -6.23 -8.91 -19.93
C ILE A 149 -6.95 -8.24 -18.76
N VAL A 150 -6.19 -7.55 -17.93
CA VAL A 150 -6.66 -6.76 -16.79
C VAL A 150 -6.31 -5.31 -17.05
N SER A 151 -7.26 -4.40 -16.89
CA SER A 151 -7.03 -2.96 -17.01
C SER A 151 -7.46 -2.25 -15.75
N ALA A 152 -6.84 -1.12 -15.43
CA ALA A 152 -7.22 -0.31 -14.30
C ALA A 152 -7.13 1.19 -14.60
N GLU A 153 -8.10 1.93 -14.09
CA GLU A 153 -8.08 3.39 -13.99
C GLU A 153 -7.88 3.77 -12.52
N ILE A 154 -6.99 4.72 -12.28
CA ILE A 154 -6.64 5.22 -10.95
C ILE A 154 -7.07 6.68 -10.90
N LYS A 155 -7.91 7.03 -9.91
CA LYS A 155 -8.26 8.44 -9.65
C LYS A 155 -7.99 8.86 -8.22
N ALA A 156 -7.26 9.96 -8.08
CA ALA A 156 -6.97 10.59 -6.80
C ALA A 156 -8.07 11.57 -6.37
N ASP A 157 -8.79 12.20 -7.30
CA ASP A 157 -9.92 13.09 -7.00
C ASP A 157 -11.26 12.32 -7.11
N THR A 158 -12.08 12.39 -6.06
CA THR A 158 -13.39 11.72 -6.03
C THR A 158 -14.39 12.32 -7.03
N ARG A 159 -14.18 13.56 -7.49
CA ARG A 159 -15.04 14.22 -8.49
C ARG A 159 -14.93 13.58 -9.86
N ASP A 160 -13.80 12.95 -10.15
CA ASP A 160 -13.52 12.31 -11.44
C ASP A 160 -13.96 10.84 -11.50
N LEU A 161 -14.61 10.32 -10.45
CA LEU A 161 -15.06 8.92 -10.39
C LEU A 161 -16.07 8.56 -11.47
N ILE A 162 -16.93 9.50 -11.88
CA ILE A 162 -17.89 9.26 -12.96
C ILE A 162 -17.14 9.04 -14.28
N THR A 163 -16.11 9.85 -14.53
CA THR A 163 -15.24 9.72 -15.71
C THR A 163 -14.49 8.40 -15.68
N ALA A 164 -13.89 8.05 -14.53
CA ALA A 164 -13.18 6.80 -14.33
C ALA A 164 -14.09 5.58 -14.54
N PHE A 165 -15.34 5.66 -14.08
CA PHE A 165 -16.32 4.61 -14.32
C PHE A 165 -16.62 4.44 -15.80
N GLY A 166 -16.78 5.54 -16.54
CA GLY A 166 -16.95 5.53 -17.98
C GLY A 166 -15.76 4.89 -18.71
N GLN A 167 -14.53 5.25 -18.33
CA GLN A 167 -13.30 4.66 -18.86
C GLN A 167 -13.18 3.16 -18.51
N ALA A 168 -13.47 2.78 -17.26
CA ALA A 168 -13.48 1.39 -16.84
C ALA A 168 -14.51 0.54 -17.62
N CYS A 169 -15.64 1.14 -18.00
CA CYS A 169 -16.63 0.52 -18.88
C CYS A 169 -16.10 0.34 -20.31
N SER A 170 -15.42 1.32 -20.90
CA SER A 170 -14.84 1.16 -22.25
C SER A 170 -13.75 0.09 -22.26
N TYR A 171 -13.00 -0.08 -21.18
CA TYR A 171 -11.97 -1.12 -21.09
C TYR A 171 -12.53 -2.55 -21.19
N LYS A 172 -13.81 -2.77 -20.87
CA LYS A 172 -14.46 -4.08 -21.04
C LYS A 172 -14.57 -4.53 -22.50
N LEU A 173 -14.36 -3.63 -23.46
CA LEU A 173 -14.29 -4.00 -24.88
C LEU A 173 -13.08 -4.87 -25.23
N PHE A 174 -11.99 -4.77 -24.45
CA PHE A 174 -10.75 -5.52 -24.70
C PHE A 174 -10.18 -6.22 -23.46
N SER A 175 -10.69 -5.91 -22.26
CA SER A 175 -10.22 -6.44 -20.98
C SER A 175 -11.21 -7.43 -20.40
N HIS A 176 -10.67 -8.50 -19.84
CA HIS A 176 -11.46 -9.51 -19.13
C HIS A 176 -11.88 -8.94 -17.76
N LYS A 177 -10.96 -8.24 -17.09
CA LYS A 177 -11.20 -7.54 -15.83
C LYS A 177 -10.86 -6.05 -15.95
N SER A 178 -11.63 -5.23 -15.25
CA SER A 178 -11.47 -3.78 -15.23
C SER A 178 -11.61 -3.30 -13.80
N TYR A 179 -10.66 -2.50 -13.33
CA TYR A 179 -10.60 -1.96 -11.97
C TYR A 179 -10.71 -0.45 -11.98
N ILE A 180 -11.37 0.09 -10.95
CA ILE A 180 -11.27 1.50 -10.56
C ILE A 180 -10.55 1.51 -9.22
N VAL A 181 -9.46 2.26 -9.14
CA VAL A 181 -8.59 2.32 -7.96
C VAL A 181 -8.67 3.71 -7.36
N ILE A 182 -9.02 3.77 -6.08
CA ILE A 182 -9.20 5.03 -5.34
C ILE A 182 -8.24 5.01 -4.15
N PRO A 183 -7.18 5.84 -4.15
CA PRO A 183 -6.31 6.00 -3.00
C PRO A 183 -7.10 6.44 -1.75
N LYS A 184 -6.65 6.00 -0.56
CA LYS A 184 -7.32 6.38 0.70
C LYS A 184 -7.25 7.86 1.02
N ASN A 185 -6.28 8.56 0.44
CA ASN A 185 -6.06 9.99 0.64
C ASN A 185 -6.77 10.83 -0.43
N SER A 186 -7.66 10.21 -1.21
CA SER A 186 -8.46 10.90 -2.21
C SER A 186 -9.35 11.97 -1.58
N SER A 187 -9.40 13.14 -2.23
CA SER A 187 -10.14 14.33 -1.79
C SER A 187 -11.49 14.47 -2.47
#